data_AF-A0A4Y1MSC0-F1
#
_entry.id   AF-A0A4Y1MSC0-F1
#
_cell.length_a   1.000
_cell.length_b   1.000
_cell.length_c   1.000
_cell.angle_alpha   90.00
_cell.angle_beta   90.00
_cell.angle_gamma   90.00
#
_symmetry.space_group_name_H-M   'P 1'
#
loop_
_entity.id
_entity.type
_entity.pdbx_description
1 polymer ?
#
loop_
_entity_poly.entity_id
_entity_poly.type
_entity_poly.pdbx_seq_one_letter_code
_entity_poly.pdbx_strand_id
1 'polypeptide(L)'
;MVALLLYGYSRGLYSSRQLARACEARVDVMAVTGLNRPNFRTITDFRKRHLVALADLFMQVLRLCRAVGLVGFAHVAVDGTKLKANASRHKEMSYVLVV
;
A
#
# COMPACT_ATOMS: atom_id res chain seq x y z
N MET A 1 -3.08 -12.30 2.10
CA MET A 1 -3.22 -10.83 2.07
C MET A 1 -1.91 -10.09 2.37
N VAL A 2 -1.16 -10.45 3.43
CA VAL A 2 0.15 -9.83 3.72
C VAL A 2 1.14 -9.95 2.55
N ALA A 3 1.30 -11.15 1.99
CA ALA A 3 2.17 -11.38 0.82
C ALA A 3 1.79 -10.51 -0.38
N LEU A 4 0.49 -10.35 -0.66
CA LEU A 4 -0.01 -9.45 -1.70
C LEU A 4 0.40 -7.99 -1.45
N LEU A 5 0.32 -7.51 -0.21
CA LEU A 5 0.72 -6.14 0.13
C LEU A 5 2.23 -5.95 0.01
N LEU A 6 3.02 -6.88 0.55
CA LEU A 6 4.47 -6.81 0.52
C LEU A 6 5.00 -6.86 -0.91
N TYR A 7 4.54 -7.84 -1.70
CA TYR A 7 4.89 -7.97 -3.10
C TYR A 7 4.37 -6.80 -3.93
N GLY A 8 3.12 -6.41 -3.71
CA GLY A 8 2.53 -5.26 -4.38
C GLY A 8 3.37 -4.00 -4.21
N TYR A 9 3.80 -3.70 -2.98
CA TYR A 9 4.60 -2.50 -2.70
C TYR A 9 6.00 -2.57 -3.30
N SER A 10 6.65 -3.74 -3.30
CA SER A 10 7.94 -3.91 -3.99
C SER A 10 7.84 -3.77 -5.52
N ARG A 11 6.63 -3.91 -6.08
CA ARG A 11 6.33 -3.69 -7.51
C ARG A 11 5.67 -2.33 -7.79
N GLY A 12 5.60 -1.42 -6.82
CA GLY A 12 5.01 -0.09 -6.98
C GLY A 12 3.48 -0.04 -7.02
N LEU A 13 2.79 -1.10 -6.60
CA LEU A 13 1.33 -1.20 -6.56
C LEU A 13 0.80 -0.81 -5.16
N TYR A 14 0.49 0.47 -4.97
CA TYR A 14 0.15 0.99 -3.64
C TYR A 14 -1.35 1.06 -3.33
N SER A 15 -2.19 1.26 -4.35
CA SER A 15 -3.63 1.39 -4.15
C SER A 15 -4.31 0.03 -4.11
N SER A 16 -5.31 -0.10 -3.23
CA SER A 16 -6.13 -1.32 -3.13
C SER A 16 -6.83 -1.66 -4.47
N ARG A 17 -7.14 -0.65 -5.29
CA ARG A 17 -7.74 -0.84 -6.63
C ARG A 17 -6.73 -1.39 -7.63
N GLN A 18 -5.49 -0.88 -7.64
CA GLN A 18 -4.42 -1.44 -8.47
C GLN A 18 -4.11 -2.88 -8.07
N LEU A 19 -4.04 -3.17 -6.77
CA LEU A 19 -3.81 -4.53 -6.28
C LEU A 19 -4.93 -5.49 -6.69
N ALA A 20 -6.20 -5.09 -6.54
CA ALA A 20 -7.33 -5.90 -6.97
C ALA A 20 -7.27 -6.21 -8.48
N ARG A 21 -7.03 -5.20 -9.32
CA ARG A 21 -6.84 -5.39 -10.77
C ARG A 21 -5.66 -6.29 -11.09
N ALA A 22 -4.56 -6.17 -10.35
CA ALA A 22 -3.38 -7.01 -10.55
C ALA A 22 -3.65 -8.48 -10.20
N CYS A 23 -4.49 -8.77 -9.20
CA CYS A 23 -4.91 -10.14 -8.89
C CYS A 23 -5.70 -10.79 -10.05
N GLU A 24 -6.24 -9.99 -10.98
CA GLU A 24 -7.01 -10.45 -12.13
C GLU A 24 -6.20 -10.46 -13.43
N ALA A 25 -5.21 -9.59 -13.59
CA ALA A 25 -4.52 -9.37 -14.85
C ALA A 25 -3.05 -9.78 -14.86
N ARG A 26 -2.41 -9.97 -13.70
CA ARG A 26 -0.97 -10.15 -13.57
C ARG A 26 -0.62 -11.51 -13.01
N VAL A 27 0.01 -12.36 -13.82
CA VAL A 27 0.40 -13.74 -13.47
C VAL A 27 1.32 -13.78 -12.26
N ASP A 28 2.23 -12.82 -12.14
CA ASP A 28 3.13 -12.68 -11.00
C ASP A 28 2.38 -12.42 -9.69
N VAL A 29 1.33 -11.59 -9.74
CA VAL A 29 0.48 -11.34 -8.57
C VAL A 29 -0.43 -12.52 -8.28
N MET A 30 -0.97 -13.18 -9.31
CA MET A 30 -1.76 -14.41 -9.16
C MET A 30 -0.98 -15.53 -8.48
N ALA A 31 0.30 -15.70 -8.81
CA ALA A 31 1.16 -16.67 -8.16
C ALA A 31 1.31 -16.37 -6.65
N VAL A 32 1.55 -15.11 -6.30
CA VAL A 32 1.67 -14.67 -4.90
C VAL A 32 0.36 -14.80 -4.12
N THR A 33 -0.79 -14.60 -4.78
CA THR A 33 -2.09 -14.73 -4.13
C THR A 33 -2.65 -16.15 -4.13
N GLY A 34 -2.01 -17.09 -4.83
CA GLY A 34 -2.55 -18.44 -5.03
C GLY A 34 -3.89 -18.39 -5.78
N LEU A 35 -3.95 -17.59 -6.85
CA LEU A 35 -5.15 -17.34 -7.68
C LEU A 35 -6.33 -16.66 -6.96
N ASN A 36 -6.17 -16.26 -5.70
CA ASN A 36 -7.18 -15.48 -5.00
C ASN A 36 -7.35 -14.09 -5.62
N ARG A 37 -8.61 -13.66 -5.77
CA ARG A 37 -9.02 -12.37 -6.36
C ARG A 37 -9.75 -11.51 -5.34
N PRO A 38 -9.06 -10.98 -4.32
CA PRO A 38 -9.68 -10.10 -3.34
C PRO A 38 -10.12 -8.78 -3.99
N ASN A 39 -11.35 -8.35 -3.73
CA ASN A 39 -11.79 -7.04 -4.16
C ASN A 39 -11.05 -5.92 -3.39
N PHE A 40 -11.11 -4.69 -3.90
CA PHE A 40 -10.41 -3.56 -3.30
C PHE A 40 -10.89 -3.23 -1.87
N ARG A 41 -12.13 -3.56 -1.51
CA ARG A 41 -12.67 -3.34 -0.15
C ARG A 41 -12.03 -4.32 0.83
N THR A 42 -11.98 -5.60 0.49
CA THR A 42 -11.30 -6.64 1.28
C THR A 42 -9.85 -6.27 1.58
N ILE A 43 -9.11 -5.78 0.57
CA ILE A 43 -7.72 -5.32 0.75
C ILE A 43 -7.66 -4.10 1.68
N THR A 44 -8.57 -3.15 1.52
CA THR A 44 -8.63 -1.93 2.34
C THR A 44 -8.98 -2.25 3.79
N ASP A 45 -9.96 -3.11 4.03
CA ASP A 45 -10.40 -3.49 5.36
C ASP A 45 -9.34 -4.35 6.06
N PHE A 46 -8.63 -5.20 5.31
CA PHE A 46 -7.46 -5.91 5.84
C PHE A 46 -6.37 -4.91 6.30
N ARG A 47 -6.04 -3.91 5.48
CA ARG A 47 -5.06 -2.86 5.85
C ARG A 47 -5.48 -2.09 7.10
N LYS A 48 -6.76 -1.70 7.19
CA LYS A 48 -7.28 -0.96 8.35
C LYS A 48 -7.20 -1.80 9.63
N ARG A 49 -7.65 -3.05 9.57
CA ARG A 49 -7.66 -3.96 10.73
C ARG A 49 -6.26 -4.31 11.24
N HIS A 50 -5.27 -4.38 10.34
CA HIS A 50 -3.92 -4.85 10.68
C HIS A 50 -2.86 -3.75 10.53
N LEU A 51 -3.24 -2.47 10.58
CA LEU A 51 -2.34 -1.36 10.27
C LEU A 51 -1.07 -1.36 11.14
N VAL A 52 -1.23 -1.57 12.46
CA VAL A 52 -0.12 -1.59 13.42
C VAL A 52 0.84 -2.75 13.11
N ALA A 53 0.31 -3.97 13.00
CA ALA A 53 1.12 -5.16 12.71
C ALA A 53 1.83 -5.08 11.34
N LEU A 54 1.18 -4.48 10.34
CA LEU A 54 1.80 -4.24 9.03
C LEU A 54 2.96 -3.25 9.15
N ALA A 55 2.80 -2.16 9.91
CA ALA A 55 3.88 -1.18 10.12
C ALA A 55 5.11 -1.83 10.77
N ASP A 56 4.91 -2.64 11.82
CA ASP A 56 5.99 -3.35 12.50
C ASP A 56 6.68 -4.35 11.57
N LEU A 57 5.90 -5.09 10.76
CA LEU A 57 6.44 -6.00 9.75
C LEU A 57 7.31 -5.26 8.73
N PHE A 58 6.85 -4.11 8.21
CA PHE A 58 7.63 -3.33 7.26
C PHE A 58 8.95 -2.84 7.88
N MET A 59 8.96 -2.45 9.16
CA MET A 59 10.21 -2.09 9.84
C MET A 59 11.17 -3.28 9.94
N GLN A 60 10.67 -4.48 10.24
CA GLN A 60 11.52 -5.69 10.29
C GLN A 60 12.11 -6.01 8.92
N VAL A 61 11.32 -5.89 7.86
CA VAL A 61 11.78 -6.11 6.48
C VAL A 61 12.89 -5.12 6.12
N LEU A 62 12.72 -3.83 6.43
CA LEU A 62 13.76 -2.82 6.18
C LEU A 62 15.04 -3.08 6.97
N ARG A 63 14.92 -3.51 8.23
CA ARG A 63 16.08 -3.90 9.06
C ARG A 63 16.82 -5.09 8.45
N LEU A 64 16.09 -6.08 7.94
CA LEU A 64 16.69 -7.23 7.27
C LEU A 64 17.40 -6.81 5.97
N CYS A 65 16.77 -5.98 5.15
CA CYS A 65 17.40 -5.45 3.93
C CYS A 65 18.70 -4.69 4.26
N ARG A 66 18.72 -3.92 5.36
CA ARG A 66 19.94 -3.25 5.84
C ARG A 66 21.01 -4.24 6.26
N ALA A 67 20.64 -5.29 7.01
CA ALA A 67 21.59 -6.29 7.50
C ALA A 67 22.28 -7.07 6.36
N VAL A 68 21.58 -7.30 5.26
CA VAL A 68 22.09 -8.03 4.09
C VAL A 68 22.83 -7.10 3.10
N GLY A 69 23.02 -5.81 3.45
CA GLY A 69 23.73 -4.85 2.59
C GLY A 69 22.96 -4.45 1.33
N LEU A 70 21.67 -4.79 1.24
CA LEU A 70 20.81 -4.51 0.08
C LEU A 70 20.27 -3.07 0.05
N VAL A 71 20.56 -2.26 1.09
CA VAL A 71 20.06 -0.88 1.20
C VAL A 71 21.21 0.12 1.11
N GLY A 72 21.52 0.53 -0.13
CA GLY A 72 21.92 1.92 -0.37
C GLY A 72 20.66 2.79 -0.36
N PHE A 73 20.72 3.98 0.23
CA PHE A 73 19.61 4.94 0.36
C PHE A 73 19.10 5.47 -1.01
N ALA A 74 18.61 4.62 -1.89
CA ALA A 74 17.88 5.03 -3.08
C ALA A 74 16.38 5.00 -2.75
N HIS A 75 15.85 6.14 -2.31
CA HIS A 75 14.41 6.42 -2.35
C HIS A 75 13.50 5.43 -1.60
N VAL A 76 13.82 5.06 -0.36
CA VAL A 76 12.75 4.65 0.57
C VAL A 76 12.01 5.92 0.96
N ALA A 77 11.20 6.39 0.01
CA ALA A 77 10.28 7.49 0.18
C ALA A 77 9.29 7.07 1.28
N VAL A 78 9.63 7.47 2.49
CA VAL A 78 8.72 7.76 3.59
C VAL A 78 7.73 8.89 3.21
N ASP A 79 7.69 9.32 1.94
CA ASP A 79 6.64 10.15 1.31
C ASP A 79 5.27 9.43 1.18
N GLY A 80 5.03 8.43 2.03
CA GLY A 80 3.71 7.88 2.35
C GLY A 80 3.26 8.20 3.78
N THR A 81 4.07 8.91 4.59
CA THR A 81 3.60 9.44 5.87
C THR A 81 2.62 10.57 5.62
N LYS A 82 1.33 10.22 5.52
CA LYS A 82 0.28 11.17 5.91
C LYS A 82 0.37 11.37 7.41
N LEU A 83 1.28 12.26 7.84
CA LEU A 83 1.16 12.99 9.09
C LEU A 83 -0.28 13.48 9.19
N LYS A 84 -0.91 13.27 10.35
CA LYS A 84 -2.31 13.58 10.65
C LYS A 84 -2.75 14.85 9.91
N ALA A 85 -3.66 14.71 8.95
CA ALA A 85 -4.41 15.85 8.44
C ALA A 85 -5.25 16.36 9.61
N ASN A 86 -4.79 17.46 10.19
CA ASN A 86 -5.52 18.26 11.14
C ASN A 86 -6.84 18.69 10.47
N ALA A 87 -7.93 18.03 10.83
CA ALA A 87 -9.28 18.46 10.49
C ALA A 87 -9.57 19.75 11.29
N SER A 88 -9.27 20.89 10.69
CA SER A 88 -9.66 22.21 11.19
C SER A 88 -10.51 22.91 10.13
N ARG A 89 -11.63 23.44 10.61
CA ARG A 89 -12.82 23.90 9.88
C ARG A 89 -12.54 25.20 9.11
N HIS A 90 -13.34 25.42 8.06
CA HIS A 90 -13.50 26.66 7.28
C HIS A 90 -12.45 26.95 6.19
N LYS A 91 -12.71 26.39 5.01
CA LYS A 91 -12.58 27.15 3.76
C LYS A 91 -13.66 26.69 2.78
N GLU A 92 -14.71 27.50 2.70
CA GLU A 92 -15.64 27.60 1.55
C GLU A 92 -14.81 27.81 0.25
N MET A 93 -15.26 27.58 -0.99
CA MET A 93 -16.55 27.70 -1.64
C MET A 93 -16.43 27.01 -3.03
N SER A 94 -17.58 26.65 -3.60
CA SER A 94 -17.91 26.14 -4.95
C SER A 94 -16.84 26.13 -6.04
N TYR A 95 -16.83 25.07 -6.86
CA TYR A 95 -17.17 25.20 -8.29
C TYR A 95 -17.94 23.97 -8.76
N VAL A 96 -19.18 24.22 -9.15
CA VAL A 96 -20.10 23.33 -9.87
C VAL A 96 -19.65 23.25 -11.33
N LEU A 97 -19.70 22.05 -11.89
CA LEU A 97 -19.88 21.67 -13.30
C LEU A 97 -19.61 22.70 -14.43
N VAL A 98 -18.94 22.17 -15.46
CA VAL A 98 -19.07 22.43 -16.90
C VAL A 98 -17.84 23.09 -17.56
N VAL A 99 -17.17 22.22 -18.35
CA VAL A 99 -16.11 22.38 -19.37
C VAL A 99 -14.75 22.95 -18.91
#